data_AF-A0A6T1P4S8-F1
#
_entry.id   AF-A0A6T1P4S8-F1
#
_cell.length_a   1.000
_cell.length_b   1.000
_cell.length_c   1.000
_cell.angle_alpha   90.00
_cell.angle_beta   90.00
_cell.angle_gamma   90.00
#
_symmetry.space_group_name_H-M   'P 1'
#
loop_
_entity.id
_entity.type
_entity.pdbx_description
1 polymer ?
#
loop_
_entity_poly.entity_id
_entity_poly.type
_entity_poly.pdbx_seq_one_letter_code
_entity_poly.pdbx_strand_id
1 'polypeptide(L)'
;MVEGLAHLARSRYEEDRRPAGHASVWGSWFDAGSGRWGYACCRRTSRAAAACCSLGSDSAAESTAGPPAGAAGELAAVTDWRPREEFETAEGFVAHAARFFASRWRRWQEDGSAGRRAAGVDPTVAKVLISSSTASEVARGIEVVCERLGARAVPVELVEHLEEFCSHVAAREYAQANKAYMEIIMGRRKWLADVPYLVEGNRNGPSVVQNVAERLNKTNSNPLDEAGIRDHAVCLKRLLTVSQAVQPNEDPSKNCG
;
A
#
# COMPACT_ATOMS: atom_id res chain seq x y z
N MET A 1 7.91 -15.21 43.94
CA MET A 1 7.82 -15.81 42.60
C MET A 1 7.45 -14.71 41.62
N VAL A 2 8.41 -14.28 40.79
CA VAL A 2 8.15 -13.64 39.49
C VAL A 2 9.33 -14.04 38.60
N GLU A 3 8.98 -14.76 37.54
CA GLU A 3 9.85 -15.45 36.61
C GLU A 3 10.36 -14.51 35.52
N GLY A 4 11.62 -14.72 35.13
CA GLY A 4 11.99 -14.92 33.72
C GLY A 4 11.80 -13.78 32.71
N LEU A 5 12.51 -12.66 32.87
CA LEU A 5 12.97 -11.88 31.71
C LEU A 5 14.39 -12.33 31.37
N ALA A 6 14.47 -13.31 30.48
CA ALA A 6 15.73 -13.72 29.86
C ALA A 6 16.38 -12.49 29.20
N HIS A 7 17.56 -12.18 29.69
CA HIS A 7 18.38 -11.05 29.29
C HIS A 7 18.79 -11.22 27.82
N LEU A 8 18.11 -10.51 26.90
CA LEU A 8 18.55 -10.48 25.50
C LEU A 8 19.98 -9.95 25.45
N ALA A 9 20.85 -10.65 24.72
CA ALA A 9 22.23 -10.23 24.54
C ALA A 9 22.26 -8.89 23.80
N ARG A 10 22.89 -7.87 24.42
CA ARG A 10 23.13 -6.58 23.75
C ARG A 10 23.99 -6.80 22.51
N SER A 11 23.60 -6.20 21.40
CA SER A 11 24.42 -6.16 20.20
C SER A 11 25.79 -5.55 20.54
N ARG A 12 26.85 -6.11 19.93
CA ARG A 12 28.25 -5.67 20.13
C ARG A 12 28.51 -4.25 19.60
N TYR A 13 27.60 -3.73 18.78
CA TYR A 13 27.73 -2.46 18.10
C TYR A 13 26.73 -1.47 18.68
N GLU A 14 27.22 -0.29 19.03
CA GLU A 14 26.39 0.80 19.52
C GLU A 14 25.64 1.40 18.32
N GLU A 15 24.38 0.99 18.17
CA GLU A 15 23.48 1.50 17.14
C GLU A 15 23.18 2.99 17.39
N ASP A 16 22.86 3.72 16.32
CA ASP A 16 22.45 5.13 16.35
C ASP A 16 23.48 6.15 16.89
N ARG A 17 24.77 5.79 16.94
CA ARG A 17 25.83 6.79 17.17
C ARG A 17 25.93 7.78 16.03
N ARG A 18 25.39 8.99 16.25
CA ARG A 18 25.50 10.12 15.32
C ARG A 18 26.93 10.66 15.31
N PRO A 19 27.56 10.83 14.13
CA PRO A 19 28.81 11.55 14.03
C PRO A 19 28.66 12.98 14.58
N ALA A 20 29.68 13.47 15.28
CA ALA A 20 29.64 14.79 15.92
C ALA A 20 29.28 15.88 14.89
N GLY A 21 28.18 16.58 15.13
CA GLY A 21 27.72 17.70 14.30
C GLY A 21 26.73 17.36 13.17
N HIS A 22 26.24 16.12 13.06
CA HIS A 22 25.19 15.76 12.10
C HIS A 22 23.94 15.19 12.80
N ALA A 23 22.75 15.53 12.30
CA ALA A 23 21.48 15.05 12.86
C ALA A 23 21.06 13.67 12.30
N SER A 24 21.85 13.10 11.39
CA SER A 24 21.60 11.79 10.77
C SER A 24 22.93 11.06 10.57
N VAL A 25 22.88 9.73 10.50
CA VAL A 25 24.07 8.91 10.21
C VAL A 25 24.47 8.99 8.74
N TRP A 26 25.75 8.72 8.45
CA TRP A 26 26.24 8.61 7.07
C TRP A 26 25.53 7.47 6.33
N GLY A 27 25.01 7.73 5.12
CA GLY A 27 24.22 6.75 4.37
C GLY A 27 22.71 6.84 4.60
N SER A 28 22.24 7.85 5.34
CA SER A 28 20.80 8.12 5.55
C SER A 28 20.12 8.76 4.33
N TRP A 29 20.88 9.17 3.31
CA TRP A 29 20.36 9.76 2.08
C TRP A 29 21.22 9.37 0.87
N PHE A 30 20.57 9.16 -0.28
CA PHE A 30 21.22 8.83 -1.55
C PHE A 30 20.90 9.89 -2.60
N ASP A 31 21.95 10.47 -3.20
CA ASP A 31 21.82 11.39 -4.32
C ASP A 31 21.77 10.62 -5.64
N ALA A 32 20.61 10.59 -6.29
CA ALA A 32 20.44 9.92 -7.58
C ALA A 32 21.23 10.60 -8.71
N GLY A 33 21.49 11.91 -8.61
CA GLY A 33 22.21 12.65 -9.64
C GLY A 33 23.71 12.34 -9.68
N SER A 34 24.35 12.22 -8.52
CA SER A 34 25.78 11.87 -8.42
C SER A 34 26.06 10.39 -8.13
N GLY A 35 25.03 9.60 -7.78
CA GLY A 35 25.18 8.19 -7.41
C GLY A 35 25.91 7.98 -6.08
N ARG A 36 25.82 8.95 -5.16
CA ARG A 36 26.62 8.98 -3.92
C ARG A 36 25.72 9.02 -2.68
N TRP A 37 26.16 8.30 -1.65
CA TRP A 37 25.54 8.33 -0.33
C TRP A 37 25.99 9.55 0.47
N GLY A 38 25.11 10.09 1.30
CA GLY A 38 25.35 11.26 2.13
C GLY A 38 24.54 11.26 3.42
N TYR A 39 24.56 12.41 4.10
CA TYR A 39 23.78 12.67 5.31
C TYR A 39 22.40 13.26 4.96
N ALA A 40 21.32 12.70 5.50
CA ALA A 40 19.96 13.24 5.28
C ALA A 40 19.78 14.66 5.82
N CYS A 41 20.50 15.03 6.89
CA CYS A 41 20.35 16.34 7.52
C CYS A 41 20.87 17.52 6.67
N CYS A 42 21.92 17.32 5.87
CA CYS A 42 22.57 18.39 5.10
C CYS A 42 22.77 18.06 3.62
N ARG A 43 22.36 16.87 3.18
CA ARG A 43 22.55 16.33 1.82
C ARG A 43 24.00 16.37 1.32
N ARG A 44 24.97 16.43 2.25
CA ARG A 44 26.39 16.38 1.89
C ARG A 44 26.82 14.95 1.63
N THR A 45 27.49 14.74 0.51
CA THR A 45 28.02 13.44 0.04
C THR A 45 29.51 13.29 0.36
N SER A 46 30.04 14.02 1.35
CA SER A 46 31.40 13.82 1.88
C SER A 46 31.35 13.34 3.33
N ARG A 47 32.01 12.23 3.64
CA ARG A 47 31.96 11.60 4.97
C ARG A 47 32.64 12.46 6.04
N ALA A 48 33.67 13.20 5.63
CA ALA A 48 34.39 14.18 6.45
C ALA A 48 33.75 15.59 6.40
N ALA A 49 32.52 15.71 5.90
CA ALA A 49 31.85 17.01 5.87
C ALA A 49 31.73 17.60 7.28
N ALA A 50 32.12 18.88 7.40
CA ALA A 50 31.95 19.66 8.62
C ALA A 50 30.50 19.61 9.12
N ALA A 51 30.33 19.85 10.43
CA ALA A 51 29.04 19.85 11.11
C ALA A 51 27.97 20.67 10.38
N CYS A 52 26.71 20.24 10.48
CA CYS A 52 25.56 20.94 9.98
C CYS A 52 25.38 22.24 10.80
N CYS A 53 25.69 23.39 10.19
CA CYS A 53 25.34 24.68 10.77
C CYS A 53 23.81 24.76 10.78
N SER A 54 23.19 24.59 11.94
CA SER A 54 21.79 24.93 12.15
C SER A 54 21.65 26.45 12.13
N LEU A 55 20.97 27.00 11.12
CA LEU A 55 20.07 28.17 11.16
C LEU A 55 19.72 28.66 9.73
N GLY A 56 18.42 28.82 9.44
CA GLY A 56 17.91 29.89 8.55
C GLY A 56 17.31 29.51 7.19
N SER A 57 15.98 29.40 7.15
CA SER A 57 15.00 29.92 6.17
C SER A 57 15.35 30.13 4.68
N ASP A 58 14.48 29.55 3.84
CA ASP A 58 13.87 30.06 2.61
C ASP A 58 14.69 30.90 1.62
N SER A 59 14.77 30.41 0.38
CA SER A 59 14.65 31.29 -0.79
C SER A 59 14.08 30.54 -1.98
N ALA A 60 12.93 31.04 -2.39
CA ALA A 60 12.22 30.76 -3.61
C ALA A 60 13.11 30.99 -4.85
N ALA A 61 13.00 30.07 -5.79
CA ALA A 61 13.35 30.30 -7.19
C ALA A 61 12.32 29.54 -8.03
N GLU A 62 11.13 30.14 -8.19
CA GLU A 62 10.10 29.66 -9.09
C GLU A 62 9.98 30.67 -10.24
N SER A 63 10.46 30.27 -11.41
CA SER A 63 10.17 30.94 -12.68
C SER A 63 9.86 29.87 -13.74
N THR A 64 8.59 29.90 -14.14
CA THR A 64 8.06 29.76 -15.50
C THR A 64 8.35 28.48 -16.28
N ALA A 65 7.32 27.63 -16.39
CA ALA A 65 6.64 27.31 -17.65
C ALA A 65 5.58 26.22 -17.39
N GLY A 66 4.30 26.56 -17.52
CA GLY A 66 3.21 25.61 -17.35
C GLY A 66 3.08 24.64 -18.54
N PRO A 67 2.63 23.40 -18.26
CA PRO A 67 1.73 22.65 -19.12
C PRO A 67 0.31 22.60 -18.50
N PRO A 68 -0.72 22.32 -19.31
CA PRO A 68 -2.10 22.69 -19.01
C PRO A 68 -2.68 21.96 -17.79
N ALA A 69 -3.40 22.75 -16.99
CA ALA A 69 -4.27 22.31 -15.92
C ALA A 69 -5.33 21.33 -16.45
N GLY A 70 -5.22 20.09 -16.01
CA GLY A 70 -6.20 19.04 -16.31
C GLY A 70 -5.83 17.71 -15.67
N ALA A 71 -5.58 17.68 -14.36
CA ALA A 71 -5.50 16.43 -13.57
C ALA A 71 -5.35 16.63 -12.04
N ALA A 72 -5.13 17.85 -11.54
CA ALA A 72 -4.91 18.11 -10.10
C ALA A 72 -6.18 18.55 -9.33
N GLY A 73 -7.36 18.50 -9.98
CA GLY A 73 -8.63 19.03 -9.43
C GLY A 73 -9.57 18.00 -8.82
N GLU A 74 -9.30 16.70 -8.92
CA GLU A 74 -10.31 15.66 -8.62
C GLU A 74 -10.05 14.86 -7.33
N LEU A 75 -9.25 15.39 -6.41
CA LEU A 75 -9.12 14.84 -5.05
C LEU A 75 -10.04 15.49 -4.01
N ALA A 76 -10.60 16.67 -4.32
CA ALA A 76 -11.32 17.46 -3.33
C ALA A 76 -12.82 17.13 -3.19
N ALA A 77 -13.43 16.40 -4.16
CA ALA A 77 -14.88 16.45 -4.35
C ALA A 77 -15.61 15.10 -4.54
N VAL A 78 -14.96 13.94 -4.35
CA VAL A 78 -15.71 12.67 -4.38
C VAL A 78 -16.46 12.49 -3.05
N THR A 79 -17.62 13.16 -2.95
CA THR A 79 -18.51 13.13 -1.78
C THR A 79 -19.44 11.93 -1.80
N ASP A 80 -19.85 11.52 -2.98
CA ASP A 80 -20.99 10.63 -3.17
C ASP A 80 -20.58 9.34 -3.85
N TRP A 81 -21.10 8.23 -3.30
CA TRP A 81 -20.96 6.93 -3.90
C TRP A 81 -21.77 6.88 -5.19
N ARG A 82 -21.17 6.38 -6.27
CA ARG A 82 -21.81 6.18 -7.57
C ARG A 82 -21.64 4.71 -7.92
N PRO A 83 -22.71 4.00 -8.30
CA PRO A 83 -22.64 2.58 -8.60
C PRO A 83 -21.98 2.34 -9.96
N ARG A 84 -21.61 1.08 -10.23
CA ARG A 84 -20.77 0.67 -11.37
C ARG A 84 -21.40 1.01 -12.73
N GLU A 85 -22.72 1.03 -12.82
CA GLU A 85 -23.47 1.23 -14.06
C GLU A 85 -23.36 2.67 -14.59
N GLU A 86 -22.96 3.62 -13.74
CA GLU A 86 -22.80 5.02 -14.13
C GLU A 86 -21.44 5.33 -14.81
N PHE A 87 -20.58 4.32 -14.96
CA PHE A 87 -19.24 4.47 -15.52
C PHE A 87 -19.12 3.73 -16.85
N GLU A 88 -18.60 4.43 -17.85
CA GLU A 88 -18.30 3.84 -19.17
C GLU A 88 -17.15 2.84 -19.12
N THR A 89 -16.17 3.07 -18.22
CA THR A 89 -14.96 2.27 -18.11
C THR A 89 -14.79 1.70 -16.69
N ALA A 90 -14.21 0.50 -16.63
CA ALA A 90 -13.85 -0.16 -15.37
C ALA A 90 -12.84 0.66 -14.58
N GLU A 91 -11.84 1.22 -15.26
CA GLU A 91 -10.80 2.07 -14.66
C GLU A 91 -11.38 3.32 -14.01
N GLY A 92 -12.38 3.94 -14.64
CA GLY A 92 -13.08 5.10 -14.11
C GLY A 92 -13.85 4.78 -12.83
N PHE A 93 -14.57 3.66 -12.82
CA PHE A 93 -15.26 3.18 -11.63
C PHE A 93 -14.29 2.85 -10.50
N VAL A 94 -13.22 2.10 -10.77
CA VAL A 94 -12.21 1.71 -9.77
C VAL A 94 -11.56 2.96 -9.16
N ALA A 95 -11.16 3.93 -10.00
CA ALA A 95 -10.57 5.17 -9.51
C ALA A 95 -11.55 5.95 -8.62
N HIS A 96 -12.82 6.07 -9.02
CA HIS A 96 -13.86 6.71 -8.22
C HIS A 96 -14.08 6.00 -6.88
N ALA A 97 -14.26 4.68 -6.90
CA ALA A 97 -14.52 3.89 -5.72
C ALA A 97 -13.36 3.96 -4.72
N ALA A 98 -12.12 3.79 -5.20
CA ALA A 98 -10.93 3.86 -4.39
C ALA A 98 -10.75 5.25 -3.75
N ARG A 99 -10.95 6.33 -4.53
CA ARG A 99 -10.92 7.70 -4.03
C ARG A 99 -12.03 7.97 -3.03
N PHE A 100 -13.24 7.47 -3.26
CA PHE A 100 -14.37 7.62 -2.35
C PHE A 100 -14.05 7.02 -0.97
N PHE A 101 -13.60 5.76 -0.92
CA PHE A 101 -13.27 5.11 0.36
C PHE A 101 -12.09 5.79 1.07
N ALA A 102 -11.04 6.16 0.35
CA ALA A 102 -9.90 6.88 0.93
C ALA A 102 -10.28 8.26 1.47
N SER A 103 -11.06 9.02 0.70
CA SER A 103 -11.54 10.37 1.08
C SER A 103 -12.47 10.30 2.29
N ARG A 104 -13.37 9.30 2.31
CA ARG A 104 -14.27 9.06 3.44
C ARG A 104 -13.51 8.76 4.72
N TRP A 105 -12.48 7.92 4.66
CA TRP A 105 -11.63 7.65 5.82
C TRP A 105 -10.85 8.89 6.28
N ARG A 106 -10.29 9.67 5.35
CA ARG A 106 -9.60 10.92 5.68
C ARG A 106 -10.53 11.92 6.39
N ARG A 107 -11.78 12.06 5.92
CA ARG A 107 -12.78 12.91 6.57
C ARG A 107 -13.07 12.49 8.01
N TRP A 108 -13.05 11.19 8.32
CA TRP A 108 -13.20 10.70 9.70
C TRP A 108 -12.04 11.12 10.62
N GLN A 109 -10.86 11.35 10.05
CA GLN A 109 -9.73 11.90 10.82
C GLN A 109 -9.92 13.38 11.08
N GLU A 110 -10.37 14.13 10.06
CA GLU A 110 -10.55 15.58 10.11
C GLU A 110 -11.71 15.98 11.04
N ASP A 111 -12.81 15.22 11.04
CA ASP A 111 -13.98 15.46 11.91
C ASP A 111 -13.87 14.81 13.30
N GLY A 112 -12.77 14.10 13.58
CA GLY A 112 -12.53 13.39 14.84
C GLY A 112 -13.48 12.21 15.11
N SER A 113 -14.23 11.76 14.10
CA SER A 113 -15.21 10.70 14.23
C SER A 113 -14.62 9.29 14.07
N ALA A 114 -13.34 9.17 13.70
CA ALA A 114 -12.58 7.93 13.64
C ALA A 114 -12.54 7.21 15.01
N GLY A 115 -12.34 7.95 16.10
CA GLY A 115 -12.31 7.38 17.45
C GLY A 115 -13.64 6.75 17.88
N ARG A 116 -14.77 7.38 17.52
CA ARG A 116 -16.11 6.83 17.78
C ARG A 116 -16.37 5.56 16.95
N ARG A 117 -15.86 5.52 15.71
CA ARG A 117 -15.98 4.36 14.82
C ARG A 117 -15.08 3.19 15.21
N ALA A 118 -14.00 3.48 15.92
CA ALA A 118 -13.12 2.47 16.48
C ALA A 118 -13.68 1.83 17.76
N ALA A 119 -14.74 2.37 18.35
CA ALA A 119 -15.35 1.82 19.55
C ALA A 119 -15.97 0.44 19.24
N GLY A 120 -15.49 -0.60 19.92
CA GLY A 120 -15.95 -1.99 19.72
C GLY A 120 -15.29 -2.73 18.55
N VAL A 121 -14.33 -2.10 17.86
CA VAL A 121 -13.50 -2.75 16.85
C VAL A 121 -12.29 -3.40 17.53
N ASP A 122 -11.78 -4.49 16.93
CA ASP A 122 -10.51 -5.11 17.33
C ASP A 122 -9.38 -4.06 17.54
N PRO A 123 -8.60 -4.13 18.63
CA PRO A 123 -7.58 -3.12 18.95
C PRO A 123 -6.53 -2.89 17.86
N THR A 124 -6.16 -3.93 17.11
CA THR A 124 -5.17 -3.82 16.03
C THR A 124 -5.76 -3.03 14.87
N VAL A 125 -7.01 -3.31 14.50
CA VAL A 125 -7.72 -2.57 13.45
C VAL A 125 -8.07 -1.15 13.88
N ALA A 126 -8.47 -0.95 15.14
CA ALA A 126 -8.75 0.35 15.72
C ALA A 126 -7.53 1.28 15.65
N LYS A 127 -6.33 0.77 15.93
CA LYS A 127 -5.08 1.52 15.79
C LYS A 127 -4.85 2.01 14.36
N VAL A 128 -5.13 1.17 13.37
CA VAL A 128 -5.04 1.55 11.95
C VAL A 128 -6.09 2.63 11.66
N LEU A 129 -7.35 2.40 12.02
CA LEU A 129 -8.48 3.28 11.77
C LEU A 129 -8.27 4.70 12.32
N ILE A 130 -7.65 4.85 13.50
CA ILE A 130 -7.40 6.15 14.16
C ILE A 130 -6.11 6.83 13.64
N SER A 131 -5.25 6.11 12.93
CA SER A 131 -3.97 6.66 12.47
C SER A 131 -4.15 7.60 11.28
N SER A 132 -4.09 8.91 11.54
CA SER A 132 -4.14 9.95 10.50
C SER A 132 -2.99 9.86 9.48
N SER A 133 -1.79 9.45 9.93
CA SER A 133 -0.66 9.22 9.03
C SER A 133 -0.92 8.05 8.07
N THR A 134 -1.51 6.96 8.58
CA THR A 134 -1.86 5.79 7.77
C THR A 134 -2.98 6.12 6.78
N ALA A 135 -3.99 6.88 7.19
CA ALA A 135 -5.04 7.36 6.28
C ALA A 135 -4.47 8.24 5.15
N SER A 136 -3.52 9.12 5.48
CA SER A 136 -2.84 9.99 4.51
C SER A 136 -1.95 9.20 3.54
N GLU A 137 -1.23 8.19 4.04
CA GLU A 137 -0.42 7.26 3.24
C GLU A 137 -1.29 6.48 2.25
N VAL A 138 -2.42 5.95 2.73
CA VAL A 138 -3.40 5.21 1.90
C VAL A 138 -3.97 6.11 0.82
N ALA A 139 -4.39 7.32 1.16
CA ALA A 139 -4.90 8.27 0.16
C ALA A 139 -3.85 8.57 -0.93
N ARG A 140 -2.58 8.80 -0.56
CA ARG A 140 -1.50 9.01 -1.54
C ARG A 140 -1.23 7.77 -2.40
N GLY A 141 -1.21 6.59 -1.80
CA GLY A 141 -1.01 5.34 -2.54
C GLY A 141 -2.13 5.07 -3.55
N ILE A 142 -3.37 5.38 -3.18
CA ILE A 142 -4.53 5.25 -4.06
C ILE A 142 -4.45 6.21 -5.24
N GLU A 143 -3.96 7.43 -5.06
CA GLU A 143 -3.75 8.34 -6.20
C GLU A 143 -2.74 7.79 -7.20
N VAL A 144 -1.64 7.20 -6.74
CA VAL A 144 -0.68 6.56 -7.66
C VAL A 144 -1.36 5.43 -8.45
N VAL A 145 -2.22 4.63 -7.81
CA VAL A 145 -2.99 3.59 -8.50
C VAL A 145 -3.95 4.22 -9.53
N CYS A 146 -4.65 5.30 -9.17
CA CYS A 146 -5.58 5.99 -10.07
C CYS A 146 -4.87 6.65 -11.26
N GLU A 147 -3.69 7.22 -11.06
CA GLU A 147 -2.84 7.76 -12.13
C GLU A 147 -2.44 6.66 -13.12
N ARG A 148 -2.06 5.47 -12.61
CA ARG A 148 -1.71 4.32 -13.45
C ARG A 148 -2.90 3.78 -14.24
N LEU A 149 -4.09 3.75 -13.62
CA LEU A 149 -5.34 3.39 -14.28
C LEU A 149 -5.68 4.38 -15.39
N GLY A 150 -5.59 5.70 -15.13
CA GLY A 150 -5.83 6.74 -16.14
C GLY A 150 -4.83 6.72 -17.30
N ALA A 151 -3.56 6.38 -17.02
CA ALA A 151 -2.53 6.18 -18.04
C ALA A 151 -2.69 4.87 -18.83
N ARG A 152 -3.69 4.03 -18.51
CA ARG A 152 -3.89 2.68 -19.08
C ARG A 152 -2.63 1.81 -18.99
N ALA A 153 -1.86 1.99 -17.92
CA ALA A 153 -0.65 1.23 -17.63
C ALA A 153 -0.93 -0.04 -16.82
N VAL A 154 -2.20 -0.30 -16.48
CA VAL A 154 -2.65 -1.46 -15.71
C VAL A 154 -3.20 -2.52 -16.66
N PRO A 155 -2.75 -3.79 -16.59
CA PRO A 155 -3.30 -4.87 -17.39
C PRO A 155 -4.81 -5.06 -17.18
N VAL A 156 -5.55 -5.38 -18.24
CA VAL A 156 -7.02 -5.53 -18.23
C VAL A 156 -7.51 -6.51 -17.16
N GLU A 157 -6.89 -7.68 -17.04
CA GLU A 157 -7.23 -8.68 -16.02
C GLU A 157 -7.10 -8.13 -14.59
N LEU A 158 -6.09 -7.28 -14.35
CA LEU A 158 -5.90 -6.65 -13.05
C LEU A 158 -6.96 -5.57 -12.79
N VAL A 159 -7.39 -4.85 -13.82
CA VAL A 159 -8.51 -3.90 -13.73
C VAL A 159 -9.82 -4.63 -13.40
N GLU A 160 -10.09 -5.78 -14.00
CA GLU A 160 -11.26 -6.60 -13.72
C GLU A 160 -11.31 -7.03 -12.24
N HIS A 161 -10.19 -7.54 -11.70
CA HIS A 161 -10.15 -7.91 -10.27
C HIS A 161 -10.24 -6.71 -9.33
N LEU A 162 -9.71 -5.54 -9.72
CA LEU A 162 -9.88 -4.29 -8.98
C LEU A 162 -11.34 -3.83 -8.98
N GLU A 163 -12.04 -3.99 -10.10
CA GLU A 163 -13.47 -3.68 -10.24
C GLU A 163 -14.32 -4.59 -9.34
N GLU A 164 -14.08 -5.90 -9.38
CA GLU A 164 -14.74 -6.88 -8.52
C GLU A 164 -14.49 -6.54 -7.04
N PHE A 165 -13.25 -6.25 -6.67
CA PHE A 165 -12.88 -5.82 -5.33
C PHE A 165 -13.70 -4.59 -4.88
N CYS A 166 -13.71 -3.53 -5.67
CA CYS A 166 -14.44 -2.30 -5.34
C CYS A 166 -15.96 -2.53 -5.23
N SER A 167 -16.52 -3.37 -6.12
CA SER A 167 -17.95 -3.72 -6.12
C SER A 167 -18.34 -4.50 -4.86
N HIS A 168 -17.55 -5.51 -4.49
CA HIS A 168 -17.82 -6.29 -3.28
C HIS A 168 -17.60 -5.49 -2.00
N VAL A 169 -16.62 -4.58 -1.94
CA VAL A 169 -16.46 -3.66 -0.79
C VAL A 169 -17.70 -2.77 -0.65
N ALA A 170 -18.22 -2.24 -1.75
CA ALA A 170 -19.42 -1.41 -1.74
C ALA A 170 -20.68 -2.19 -1.33
N ALA A 171 -20.80 -3.43 -1.78
CA ALA A 171 -21.89 -4.35 -1.40
C ALA A 171 -21.74 -4.93 0.01
N ARG A 172 -20.64 -4.62 0.71
CA ARG A 172 -20.27 -5.17 2.04
C ARG A 172 -20.07 -6.68 2.02
N GLU A 173 -19.67 -7.24 0.89
CA GLU A 173 -19.35 -8.66 0.73
C GLU A 173 -17.84 -8.86 0.92
N TYR A 174 -17.36 -8.59 2.13
CA TYR A 174 -15.94 -8.50 2.44
C TYR A 174 -15.17 -9.81 2.21
N ALA A 175 -15.81 -10.97 2.41
CA ALA A 175 -15.20 -12.27 2.10
C ALA A 175 -14.87 -12.40 0.60
N GLN A 176 -15.80 -11.97 -0.27
CA GLN A 176 -15.59 -11.96 -1.73
C GLN A 176 -14.61 -10.86 -2.15
N ALA A 177 -14.69 -9.67 -1.53
CA ALA A 177 -13.68 -8.63 -1.74
C ALA A 177 -12.28 -9.11 -1.36
N ASN A 178 -12.14 -9.86 -0.27
CA ASN A 178 -10.85 -10.43 0.12
C ASN A 178 -10.37 -11.49 -0.87
N LYS A 179 -11.29 -12.29 -1.45
CA LYS A 179 -10.95 -13.21 -2.53
C LYS A 179 -10.40 -12.46 -3.75
N ALA A 180 -11.10 -11.42 -4.22
CA ALA A 180 -10.63 -10.58 -5.32
C ALA A 180 -9.28 -9.91 -5.00
N TYR A 181 -9.08 -9.46 -3.76
CA TYR A 181 -7.79 -8.96 -3.28
C TYR A 181 -6.67 -10.01 -3.37
N MET A 182 -6.96 -11.27 -3.02
CA MET A 182 -5.97 -12.33 -3.17
C MET A 182 -5.62 -12.56 -4.64
N GLU A 183 -6.60 -12.55 -5.55
CA GLU A 183 -6.34 -12.64 -7.00
C GLU A 183 -5.48 -11.48 -7.51
N ILE A 184 -5.72 -10.25 -7.03
CA ILE A 184 -4.88 -9.07 -7.31
C ILE A 184 -3.43 -9.32 -6.88
N ILE A 185 -3.21 -9.81 -5.65
CA ILE A 185 -1.87 -10.01 -5.09
C ILE A 185 -1.14 -11.19 -5.74
N MET A 186 -1.83 -12.29 -5.97
CA MET A 186 -1.24 -13.52 -6.50
C MET A 186 -1.02 -13.40 -8.01
N GLY A 187 -1.94 -12.75 -8.72
CA GLY A 187 -1.96 -12.66 -10.16
C GLY A 187 -1.94 -14.03 -10.82
N ARG A 188 -1.24 -14.14 -11.96
CA ARG A 188 -1.12 -15.41 -12.73
C ARG A 188 -0.19 -16.45 -12.09
N ARG A 189 0.15 -16.33 -10.81
CA ARG A 189 1.00 -17.32 -10.14
C ARG A 189 0.21 -18.59 -9.88
N LYS A 190 0.73 -19.72 -10.35
CA LYS A 190 0.15 -21.03 -10.06
C LYS A 190 0.57 -21.47 -8.67
N TRP A 191 -0.39 -21.88 -7.85
CA TRP A 191 -0.10 -22.52 -6.57
C TRP A 191 0.46 -23.92 -6.80
N LEU A 192 1.17 -24.44 -5.79
CA LEU A 192 1.65 -25.83 -5.80
C LEU A 192 0.50 -26.82 -6.04
N ALA A 193 -0.67 -26.55 -5.46
CA ALA A 193 -1.88 -27.36 -5.61
C ALA A 193 -2.42 -27.41 -7.04
N ASP A 194 -2.16 -26.37 -7.85
CA ASP A 194 -2.64 -26.24 -9.23
C ASP A 194 -1.64 -26.81 -10.26
N VAL A 195 -0.49 -27.32 -9.81
CA VAL A 195 0.48 -27.98 -10.69
C VAL A 195 -0.05 -29.37 -11.03
N PRO A 196 -0.27 -29.71 -12.33
CA PRO A 196 -0.91 -30.96 -12.77
C PRO A 196 -0.26 -32.26 -12.30
N TYR A 197 0.93 -32.22 -11.69
CA TYR A 197 1.66 -33.40 -11.22
C TYR A 197 1.30 -33.85 -9.79
N LEU A 198 0.30 -33.22 -9.17
CA LEU A 198 -0.37 -33.71 -7.96
C LEU A 198 -1.51 -34.71 -8.27
N VAL A 199 -1.72 -35.06 -9.54
CA VAL A 199 -2.57 -36.18 -9.92
C VAL A 199 -1.92 -37.47 -9.41
N GLU A 200 -2.69 -38.19 -8.60
CA GLU A 200 -2.40 -39.46 -7.92
C GLU A 200 -1.34 -40.33 -8.62
N GLY A 201 -0.20 -40.57 -7.95
CA GLY A 201 0.77 -41.59 -8.36
C GLY A 201 2.22 -41.13 -8.58
N ASN A 202 2.53 -39.83 -8.43
CA ASN A 202 3.91 -39.36 -8.62
C ASN A 202 4.80 -39.76 -7.43
N ARG A 203 5.82 -40.61 -7.67
CA ARG A 203 6.78 -41.11 -6.66
C ARG A 203 7.90 -40.09 -6.33
N ASN A 204 7.87 -38.92 -6.98
CA ASN A 204 8.87 -37.88 -6.80
C ASN A 204 8.48 -36.95 -5.65
N GLY A 205 9.44 -36.66 -4.76
CA GLY A 205 9.21 -35.91 -3.54
C GLY A 205 8.83 -34.43 -3.75
N PRO A 206 8.47 -33.72 -2.66
CA PRO A 206 7.96 -32.35 -2.67
C PRO A 206 8.82 -31.34 -3.46
N SER A 207 10.14 -31.58 -3.50
CA SER A 207 11.10 -30.69 -4.18
C SER A 207 10.88 -30.63 -5.70
N VAL A 208 10.42 -31.70 -6.34
CA VAL A 208 10.22 -31.72 -7.80
C VAL A 208 9.00 -30.88 -8.17
N VAL A 209 7.91 -30.98 -7.39
CA VAL A 209 6.69 -30.16 -7.58
C VAL A 209 7.00 -28.69 -7.35
N GLN A 210 7.75 -28.37 -6.29
CA GLN A 210 8.20 -27.02 -6.01
C GLN A 210 9.04 -26.45 -7.17
N ASN A 211 9.98 -27.23 -7.70
CA ASN A 211 10.79 -26.82 -8.85
C ASN A 211 9.99 -26.61 -10.14
N VAL A 212 8.86 -27.28 -10.33
CA VAL A 212 7.98 -27.08 -11.49
C VAL A 212 7.11 -25.84 -11.31
N ALA A 213 6.52 -25.64 -10.13
CA ALA A 213 5.81 -24.41 -9.79
C ALA A 213 6.72 -23.18 -9.92
N GLU A 214 7.94 -23.25 -9.40
CA GLU A 214 8.94 -22.19 -9.52
C GLU A 214 9.31 -21.91 -10.99
N ARG A 215 9.40 -22.94 -11.84
CA ARG A 215 9.65 -22.76 -13.28
C ARG A 215 8.48 -22.10 -14.00
N LEU A 216 7.25 -22.50 -13.69
CA LEU A 216 6.04 -21.89 -14.26
C LEU A 216 5.85 -20.45 -13.78
N ASN A 217 6.19 -20.15 -12.52
CA ASN A 217 6.10 -18.82 -11.95
C ASN A 217 7.25 -17.89 -12.36
N LYS A 218 8.41 -18.43 -12.80
CA LYS A 218 9.51 -17.63 -13.35
C LYS A 218 9.15 -16.89 -14.64
N THR A 219 8.24 -17.45 -15.43
CA THR A 219 7.75 -16.81 -16.68
C THR A 219 6.53 -15.94 -16.45
N ASN A 220 5.85 -16.05 -15.30
CA ASN A 220 4.67 -15.28 -14.96
C ASN A 220 5.04 -14.12 -14.02
N SER A 221 5.43 -12.99 -14.62
CA SER A 221 5.50 -11.73 -13.91
C SER A 221 4.16 -11.42 -13.26
N ASN A 222 4.18 -10.88 -12.04
CA ASN A 222 2.96 -10.52 -11.34
C ASN A 222 2.39 -9.25 -12.01
N PRO A 223 1.09 -9.20 -12.36
CA PRO A 223 0.49 -8.02 -12.99
C PRO A 223 0.66 -6.74 -12.17
N LEU A 224 0.80 -6.82 -10.84
CA LEU A 224 1.12 -5.67 -9.98
C LEU A 224 2.52 -5.10 -10.20
N ASP A 225 3.50 -5.95 -10.54
CA ASP A 225 4.86 -5.51 -10.87
C ASP A 225 4.87 -4.80 -12.22
N GLU A 226 4.19 -5.38 -13.20
CA GLU A 226 4.06 -4.81 -14.55
C GLU A 226 3.37 -3.44 -14.50
N ALA A 227 2.31 -3.32 -13.69
CA ALA A 227 1.61 -2.06 -13.47
C ALA A 227 2.38 -1.05 -12.59
N GLY A 228 3.46 -1.49 -11.91
CA GLY A 228 4.23 -0.65 -11.00
C GLY A 228 3.45 -0.19 -9.76
N ILE A 229 2.48 -0.99 -9.29
CA ILE A 229 1.61 -0.64 -8.15
C ILE A 229 1.71 -1.64 -6.98
N ARG A 230 2.64 -2.60 -7.02
CA ARG A 230 2.84 -3.59 -5.95
C ARG A 230 2.93 -2.95 -4.56
N ASP A 231 3.70 -1.89 -4.41
CA ASP A 231 3.91 -1.22 -3.13
C ASP A 231 2.62 -0.56 -2.58
N HIS A 232 1.64 -0.32 -3.45
CA HIS A 232 0.36 0.28 -3.10
C HIS A 232 -0.74 -0.75 -2.81
N ALA A 233 -0.51 -2.04 -3.05
CA ALA A 233 -1.52 -3.07 -2.80
C ALA A 233 -1.93 -3.16 -1.31
N VAL A 234 -1.01 -2.82 -0.39
CA VAL A 234 -1.32 -2.70 1.04
C VAL A 234 -2.41 -1.65 1.32
N CYS A 235 -2.53 -0.61 0.48
CA CYS A 235 -3.55 0.42 0.61
C CYS A 235 -4.94 -0.17 0.40
N LEU A 236 -5.12 -1.05 -0.59
CA LEU A 236 -6.38 -1.75 -0.86
C LEU A 236 -6.78 -2.61 0.35
N LYS A 237 -5.83 -3.37 0.92
CA LYS A 237 -6.13 -4.19 2.10
C LYS A 237 -6.53 -3.33 3.30
N ARG A 238 -5.85 -2.20 3.53
CA ARG A 238 -6.21 -1.27 4.60
C ARG A 238 -7.61 -0.68 4.39
N LEU A 239 -7.98 -0.31 3.17
CA LEU A 239 -9.33 0.14 2.84
C LEU A 239 -10.38 -0.94 3.11
N LEU A 240 -10.11 -2.19 2.72
CA LEU A 240 -11.00 -3.33 3.02
C LEU A 240 -11.21 -3.50 4.53
N THR A 241 -10.12 -3.60 5.29
CA THR A 241 -10.16 -3.79 6.74
C THR A 241 -10.88 -2.65 7.45
N VAL A 242 -10.60 -1.40 7.06
CA VAL A 242 -11.27 -0.22 7.62
C VAL A 242 -12.76 -0.20 7.26
N SER A 243 -13.11 -0.53 6.02
CA SER A 243 -14.50 -0.54 5.58
C SER A 243 -15.33 -1.58 6.34
N GLN A 244 -14.80 -2.81 6.50
CA GLN A 244 -15.44 -3.86 7.29
C GLN A 244 -15.58 -3.48 8.76
N ALA A 245 -14.56 -2.86 9.36
CA ALA A 245 -14.60 -2.47 10.77
C ALA A 245 -15.67 -1.42 11.06
N VAL A 246 -15.85 -0.45 10.16
CA VAL A 246 -16.83 0.63 10.35
C VAL A 246 -18.24 0.20 9.96
N GLN A 247 -18.38 -0.71 9.01
CA GLN A 247 -19.67 -1.13 8.50
C GLN A 247 -19.72 -2.63 8.21
N PRO A 248 -19.64 -3.49 9.23
CA PRO A 248 -19.69 -4.93 9.02
C PRO A 248 -20.99 -5.35 8.35
N ASN A 249 -20.96 -6.46 7.63
CA ASN A 249 -22.17 -7.10 7.12
C ASN A 249 -22.93 -7.74 8.28
N GLU A 250 -24.26 -7.72 8.21
CA GLU A 250 -25.14 -8.40 9.17
C GLU A 250 -24.93 -9.92 9.13
N ASP A 251 -24.65 -10.47 7.95
CA ASP A 251 -24.29 -11.86 7.78
C ASP A 251 -22.80 -12.07 8.09
N PRO A 252 -22.44 -12.83 9.15
CA PRO A 252 -21.04 -13.06 9.51
C PRO A 252 -20.25 -13.81 8.43
N SER A 253 -20.90 -14.62 7.59
CA SER A 253 -20.24 -15.36 6.51
C SER A 253 -19.72 -14.45 5.39
N LYS A 254 -20.30 -13.24 5.27
CA LYS A 254 -19.89 -12.22 4.31
C LYS A 254 -18.76 -11.33 4.81
N ASN A 255 -18.44 -11.39 6.11
CA ASN A 255 -17.30 -10.69 6.69
C ASN A 255 -16.01 -11.50 6.52
N CYS A 256 -14.86 -10.84 6.49
CA CYS A 256 -13.60 -11.56 6.70
C CYS A 256 -13.53 -12.02 8.16
N GLY A 257 -13.29 -13.31 8.38
CA GLY A 257 -13.05 -13.88 9.71
C GLY A 257 -11.74 -13.43 10.35
#